data_AF-A0A6H1L571-F1
#
_entry.id   AF-A0A6H1L571-F1
#
_cell.length_a   1.000
_cell.length_b   1.000
_cell.length_c   1.000
_cell.angle_alpha   90.00
_cell.angle_beta   90.00
_cell.angle_gamma   90.00
#
_symmetry.space_group_name_H-M   'P 1'
#
loop_
_entity.id
_entity.type
_entity.pdbx_description
1 polymer ?
#
loop_
_entity_poly.entity_id
_entity_poly.type
_entity_poly.pdbx_seq_one_letter_code
_entity_poly.pdbx_strand_id
1 'polypeptide(L)'
;MGNRRRVAERRKTKPAVVGGLIAVVVGGGAFGAYSLYAGGASAEDRTSETAAHKAVKTGPPSAAEVTALSTRFLTAWQSGDVTKAAAATDDSAAAKTLLTGYGKDAHITGVKLTPGTASGASVPFSVKATVTYKGKSKPLAYDSKLTVVRRAKDGAALVGWQASVVHPDLQDGDRLVTGPAGTPPVTALDRDGGEITTAKYPSLGTVLDGLREKYGKIAGGKAGIELRVARKAAAKGTQKTPDKTLVTLSEGTPGTVKTTLSPTLQADAEQQVAKKDRASVVLMRPSTGEILAVANTSHGFNTAFQGSLAPGSTMKVITSSLLIDKGLASADKQHPCPKYVTYGGWKFQNDDKFEIKGGTFKASFARSCNTAFISQAKKLSNSDLTNQAQQYFGLSMNNWAIGVPSFDGSVPVQSAAQMAASLIGQGGVRMNPLNMASVASTVKTGVFHQPYLVSPTVDNRKLATASRTLPATTLAQLRELMQYTAAYGTAAEAMSGLGPDYGAKTGSAEVDGQKKPNGWFTAWKGDLAAAGVVQQGGHGGDTAGPIVAALLKAGS
;
A
#
# COMPACT_ATOMS: atom_id res chain seq x y z
N MET A 1 -30.08 45.72 8.66
CA MET A 1 -29.33 46.98 8.82
C MET A 1 -28.05 46.64 9.57
N GLY A 2 -26.82 46.93 9.15
CA GLY A 2 -26.30 47.59 7.97
C GLY A 2 -24.83 47.20 7.79
N ASN A 3 -24.42 47.11 6.52
CA ASN A 3 -23.06 46.92 6.05
C ASN A 3 -22.13 48.06 6.50
N ARG A 4 -20.85 47.75 6.77
CA ARG A 4 -19.76 48.67 6.41
C ARG A 4 -18.61 47.89 5.77
N ARG A 5 -18.21 48.40 4.60
CA ARG A 5 -17.23 47.89 3.65
C ARG A 5 -16.29 49.05 3.31
N ARG A 6 -15.02 48.72 3.07
CA ARG A 6 -13.92 49.51 2.44
C ARG A 6 -13.26 50.57 3.35
N VAL A 7 -11.95 50.84 3.29
CA VAL A 7 -11.03 51.07 2.15
C VAL A 7 -9.60 50.63 2.58
N ALA A 8 -8.94 49.69 1.89
CA ALA A 8 -7.90 49.87 0.86
C ALA A 8 -6.68 50.73 1.25
N GLU A 9 -5.51 50.10 1.43
CA GLU A 9 -4.22 50.77 1.22
C GLU A 9 -3.25 49.83 0.49
N ARG A 10 -2.47 50.43 -0.42
CA ARG A 10 -1.77 49.81 -1.55
C ARG A 10 -0.27 49.70 -1.25
N ARG A 11 0.28 48.53 -1.55
CA ARG A 11 1.65 48.21 -2.05
C ARG A 11 2.87 48.89 -1.41
N LYS A 12 3.83 48.05 -1.02
CA LYS A 12 5.21 48.11 -1.58
C LYS A 12 5.85 46.71 -1.60
N THR A 13 6.32 46.34 -2.79
CA THR A 13 7.03 45.10 -3.12
C THR A 13 8.53 45.22 -2.81
N LYS A 14 9.09 44.07 -2.39
CA LYS A 14 10.48 43.55 -2.28
C LYS A 14 11.67 44.38 -2.80
N PRO A 15 12.88 44.00 -2.36
CA PRO A 15 13.80 43.45 -3.36
C PRO A 15 14.32 42.04 -3.00
N ALA A 16 14.61 41.30 -4.07
CA ALA A 16 15.36 40.07 -4.07
C ALA A 16 16.85 40.35 -3.81
N VAL A 17 17.54 39.43 -3.14
CA VAL A 17 19.01 39.37 -3.16
C VAL A 17 19.39 38.07 -3.86
N VAL A 18 19.79 38.23 -5.12
CA VAL A 18 20.51 37.26 -5.93
C VAL A 18 22.00 37.49 -5.62
N GLY A 19 22.65 36.50 -5.02
CA GLY A 19 24.10 36.48 -4.86
C GLY A 19 24.73 35.74 -6.03
N GLY A 20 25.20 36.48 -7.04
CA GLY A 20 26.12 36.00 -8.06
C GLY A 20 27.50 36.60 -7.81
N LEU A 21 28.54 35.79 -7.95
CA LEU A 21 29.92 36.27 -8.08
C LEU A 21 30.61 35.46 -9.20
N ILE A 22 31.02 36.21 -10.21
CA ILE A 22 31.86 35.84 -11.36
C ILE A 22 33.25 36.43 -11.10
N ALA A 23 34.29 35.70 -11.50
CA ALA A 23 35.51 36.14 -12.23
C ALA A 23 36.65 35.14 -11.92
N VAL A 24 37.57 34.75 -12.82
CA VAL A 24 38.24 35.49 -13.89
C VAL A 24 38.61 34.53 -15.02
N VAL A 25 38.32 34.94 -16.26
CA VAL A 25 38.95 34.44 -17.50
C VAL A 25 40.11 35.39 -17.80
N VAL A 26 41.32 34.86 -17.99
CA VAL A 26 42.44 35.63 -18.55
C VAL A 26 42.33 35.57 -20.08
N GLY A 27 42.27 36.75 -20.68
CA GLY A 27 42.17 36.96 -22.11
C GLY A 27 43.52 37.04 -22.82
N GLY A 28 43.41 37.17 -24.13
CA GLY A 28 44.51 37.50 -25.05
C GLY A 28 43.98 37.53 -26.48
N GLY A 29 43.34 38.65 -26.85
CA GLY A 29 42.92 38.93 -28.21
C GLY A 29 43.89 39.84 -28.96
N ALA A 30 43.74 39.81 -30.30
CA ALA A 30 43.80 40.96 -31.22
C ALA A 30 45.20 41.45 -31.65
N PHE A 31 45.47 41.97 -32.87
CA PHE A 31 44.70 42.35 -34.06
C PHE A 31 45.69 42.65 -35.21
N GLY A 32 45.20 42.75 -36.46
CA GLY A 32 45.83 43.52 -37.55
C GLY A 32 46.20 42.70 -38.80
N ALA A 33 45.91 43.09 -40.04
CA ALA A 33 45.23 44.25 -40.60
C ALA A 33 44.79 43.95 -42.05
N TYR A 34 43.73 44.62 -42.51
CA TYR A 34 43.35 44.84 -43.92
C TYR A 34 44.54 45.55 -44.65
N SER A 35 44.82 45.47 -45.95
CA SER A 35 43.97 45.51 -47.15
C SER A 35 44.83 45.41 -48.43
N LEU A 36 44.20 44.99 -49.54
CA LEU A 36 44.31 45.52 -50.93
C LEU A 36 44.52 44.49 -52.05
N TYR A 37 44.03 44.93 -53.20
CA TYR A 37 43.46 44.26 -54.35
C TYR A 37 44.50 43.85 -55.41
N ALA A 38 44.05 42.97 -56.32
CA ALA A 38 44.55 42.72 -57.68
C ALA A 38 45.80 41.85 -57.89
N GLY A 39 45.59 40.81 -58.71
CA GLY A 39 46.32 40.72 -59.97
C GLY A 39 47.44 39.68 -60.07
N GLY A 40 47.10 38.51 -60.63
CA GLY A 40 47.81 37.97 -61.79
C GLY A 40 49.05 37.10 -61.59
N ALA A 41 49.08 36.07 -62.45
CA ALA A 41 50.22 35.30 -62.96
C ALA A 41 50.53 33.95 -62.30
N SER A 42 50.44 32.96 -63.20
CA SER A 42 50.78 31.55 -63.19
C SER A 42 52.14 31.19 -62.60
N ALA A 43 52.24 29.96 -62.06
CA ALA A 43 53.32 29.03 -62.37
C ALA A 43 52.97 27.60 -61.89
N GLU A 44 53.51 26.66 -62.66
CA GLU A 44 53.19 25.24 -62.75
C GLU A 44 53.61 24.36 -61.55
N ASP A 45 52.94 23.20 -61.52
CA ASP A 45 53.38 21.86 -61.10
C ASP A 45 54.27 21.70 -59.86
N ARG A 46 53.70 20.99 -58.89
CA ARG A 46 54.33 19.79 -58.34
C ARG A 46 53.28 18.89 -57.68
N THR A 47 53.03 17.75 -58.31
CA THR A 47 52.35 16.59 -57.73
C THR A 47 53.08 16.12 -56.47
N SER A 48 52.34 16.00 -55.37
CA SER A 48 52.69 15.10 -54.26
C SER A 48 51.43 14.36 -53.86
N GLU A 49 51.39 13.07 -54.17
CA GLU A 49 50.42 12.13 -53.62
C GLU A 49 50.50 12.16 -52.10
N THR A 50 49.48 12.75 -51.48
CA THR A 50 49.19 12.53 -50.06
C THR A 50 48.05 11.52 -50.00
N ALA A 51 48.30 10.39 -49.35
CA ALA A 51 47.29 9.42 -49.01
C ALA A 51 46.12 10.15 -48.33
N ALA A 52 45.00 10.26 -49.04
CA ALA A 52 43.83 10.95 -48.55
C ALA A 52 43.36 10.25 -47.27
N HIS A 53 43.58 10.89 -46.12
CA HIS A 53 42.79 10.62 -44.93
C HIS A 53 41.33 10.83 -45.34
N LYS A 54 40.59 9.73 -45.59
CA LYS A 54 39.15 9.80 -45.88
C LYS A 54 38.52 10.62 -44.77
N ALA A 55 38.08 11.82 -45.09
CA ALA A 55 37.40 12.69 -44.15
C ALA A 55 36.25 11.89 -43.53
N VAL A 56 36.30 11.70 -42.21
CA VAL A 56 35.24 11.06 -41.46
C VAL A 56 33.98 11.89 -41.68
N LYS A 57 32.92 11.27 -42.21
CA LYS A 57 31.66 11.98 -42.46
C LYS A 57 31.15 12.54 -41.12
N THR A 58 30.85 13.83 -41.09
CA THR A 58 30.25 14.52 -39.94
C THR A 58 28.86 15.06 -40.32
N GLY A 59 28.01 15.35 -39.33
CA GLY A 59 26.65 15.84 -39.53
C GLY A 59 25.56 14.75 -39.59
N PRO A 60 24.28 15.14 -39.70
CA PRO A 60 23.15 14.22 -39.64
C PRO A 60 23.16 13.20 -40.81
N PRO A 61 22.56 12.01 -40.65
CA PRO A 61 22.36 11.07 -41.74
C PRO A 61 21.53 11.67 -42.88
N SER A 62 21.94 11.44 -44.12
CA SER A 62 21.19 11.82 -45.32
C SER A 62 19.93 10.95 -45.49
N ALA A 63 18.91 11.45 -46.21
CA ALA A 63 17.69 10.69 -46.48
C ALA A 63 17.95 9.33 -47.16
N ALA A 64 18.97 9.25 -48.03
CA ALA A 64 19.39 8.01 -48.67
C ALA A 64 19.99 7.02 -47.66
N GLU A 65 20.85 7.48 -46.74
CA GLU A 65 21.39 6.65 -45.66
C GLU A 65 20.27 6.15 -44.73
N VAL A 66 19.32 7.03 -44.37
CA VAL A 66 18.17 6.68 -43.53
C VAL A 66 17.33 5.59 -44.19
N THR A 67 17.00 5.75 -45.47
CA THR A 67 16.18 4.79 -46.24
C THR A 67 16.89 3.45 -46.39
N ALA A 68 18.18 3.45 -46.77
CA ALA A 68 18.95 2.23 -46.97
C ALA A 68 19.13 1.43 -45.67
N LEU A 69 19.47 2.10 -44.55
CA LEU A 69 19.72 1.43 -43.27
C LEU A 69 18.43 0.93 -42.61
N SER A 70 17.37 1.73 -42.63
CA SER A 70 16.07 1.29 -42.12
C SER A 70 15.57 0.08 -42.90
N THR A 71 15.63 0.11 -44.23
CA THR A 71 15.27 -1.04 -45.08
C THR A 71 16.11 -2.26 -44.76
N ARG A 72 17.44 -2.11 -44.65
CA ARG A 72 18.36 -3.21 -44.32
C ARG A 72 18.05 -3.85 -42.97
N PHE A 73 17.88 -3.03 -41.93
CA PHE A 73 17.57 -3.50 -40.58
C PHE A 73 16.21 -4.21 -40.54
N LEU A 74 15.16 -3.56 -41.04
CA LEU A 74 13.80 -4.12 -41.02
C LEU A 74 13.70 -5.39 -41.87
N THR A 75 14.33 -5.43 -43.05
CA THR A 75 14.33 -6.64 -43.90
C THR A 75 15.05 -7.80 -43.21
N ALA A 76 16.23 -7.56 -42.63
CA ALA A 76 16.98 -8.59 -41.92
C ALA A 76 16.24 -9.09 -40.67
N TRP A 77 15.60 -8.20 -39.92
CA TRP A 77 14.81 -8.59 -38.75
C TRP A 77 13.56 -9.38 -39.19
N GLN A 78 12.83 -8.90 -40.19
CA GLN A 78 11.65 -9.59 -40.72
C GLN A 78 11.99 -11.00 -41.24
N SER A 79 13.15 -11.19 -41.86
CA SER A 79 13.60 -12.51 -42.35
C SER A 79 14.14 -13.42 -41.25
N GLY A 80 14.21 -12.96 -40.01
CA GLY A 80 14.78 -13.72 -38.88
C GLY A 80 16.31 -13.76 -38.86
N ASP A 81 17.01 -13.01 -39.72
CA ASP A 81 18.47 -12.93 -39.73
C ASP A 81 18.96 -11.94 -38.64
N VAL A 82 18.88 -12.39 -37.39
CA VAL A 82 19.20 -11.60 -36.20
C VAL A 82 20.63 -11.07 -36.25
N THR A 83 21.58 -11.84 -36.80
CA THR A 83 22.98 -11.40 -36.90
C THR A 83 23.12 -10.23 -37.87
N LYS A 84 22.50 -10.29 -39.06
CA LYS A 84 22.51 -9.15 -39.99
C LYS A 84 21.75 -7.94 -39.45
N ALA A 85 20.61 -8.15 -38.80
CA ALA A 85 19.83 -7.06 -38.21
C ALA A 85 20.64 -6.33 -37.12
N ALA A 86 21.22 -7.09 -36.18
CA ALA A 86 22.04 -6.53 -35.11
C ALA A 86 23.29 -5.81 -35.63
N ALA A 87 23.94 -6.32 -36.68
CA ALA A 87 25.10 -5.67 -37.30
C ALA A 87 24.79 -4.32 -37.97
N ALA A 88 23.51 -4.00 -38.23
CA ALA A 88 23.08 -2.70 -38.77
C ALA A 88 22.88 -1.62 -37.67
N THR A 89 23.10 -1.97 -36.40
CA THR A 89 22.88 -1.10 -35.24
C THR A 89 24.19 -0.56 -34.65
N ASP A 90 24.12 0.51 -33.88
CA ASP A 90 25.27 1.05 -33.15
C ASP A 90 25.64 0.27 -31.87
N ASP A 91 24.71 -0.51 -31.31
CA ASP A 91 24.93 -1.53 -30.27
C ASP A 91 24.46 -2.93 -30.72
N SER A 92 25.34 -3.60 -31.46
CA SER A 92 25.04 -4.92 -32.03
C SER A 92 24.88 -6.03 -30.97
N ALA A 93 25.50 -5.89 -29.80
CA ALA A 93 25.42 -6.90 -28.75
C ALA A 93 24.04 -6.87 -28.06
N ALA A 94 23.57 -5.67 -27.67
CA ALA A 94 22.24 -5.49 -27.11
C ALA A 94 21.16 -5.84 -28.15
N ALA A 95 21.34 -5.41 -29.41
CA ALA A 95 20.44 -5.74 -30.50
C ALA A 95 20.29 -7.24 -30.73
N LYS A 96 21.41 -7.96 -30.83
CA LYS A 96 21.41 -9.41 -31.03
C LYS A 96 20.69 -10.12 -29.88
N THR A 97 20.91 -9.70 -28.64
CA THR A 97 20.29 -10.29 -27.46
C THR A 97 18.77 -10.16 -27.49
N LEU A 98 18.26 -8.93 -27.64
CA LEU A 98 16.81 -8.68 -27.61
C LEU A 98 16.09 -9.29 -28.82
N LEU A 99 16.66 -9.18 -30.03
CA LEU A 99 16.08 -9.76 -31.24
C LEU A 99 16.07 -11.30 -31.21
N THR A 100 17.07 -11.93 -30.58
CA THR A 100 17.04 -13.38 -30.31
C THR A 100 15.91 -13.74 -29.35
N GLY A 101 15.78 -13.00 -28.25
CA GLY A 101 14.71 -13.21 -27.27
C GLY A 101 13.30 -12.99 -27.85
N TYR A 102 13.16 -12.06 -28.80
CA TYR A 102 11.90 -11.80 -29.51
C TYR A 102 11.32 -13.06 -30.20
N GLY A 103 12.17 -13.84 -30.86
CA GLY A 103 11.75 -15.11 -31.45
C GLY A 103 11.71 -16.24 -30.41
N LYS A 104 12.77 -16.37 -29.61
CA LYS A 104 13.01 -17.54 -28.77
C LYS A 104 12.20 -17.55 -27.47
N ASP A 105 12.24 -16.44 -26.72
CA ASP A 105 11.66 -16.35 -25.37
C ASP A 105 10.24 -15.80 -25.40
N ALA A 106 9.96 -14.87 -26.33
CA ALA A 106 8.62 -14.33 -26.55
C ALA A 106 7.79 -15.18 -27.50
N HIS A 107 8.38 -16.15 -28.19
CA HIS A 107 7.70 -17.03 -29.15
C HIS A 107 6.90 -16.27 -30.23
N ILE A 108 7.44 -15.14 -30.68
CA ILE A 108 6.83 -14.32 -31.73
C ILE A 108 7.33 -14.81 -33.09
N THR A 109 6.39 -15.10 -33.98
CA THR A 109 6.62 -15.66 -35.32
C THR A 109 5.78 -14.91 -36.36
N GLY A 110 6.06 -15.16 -37.65
CA GLY A 110 5.30 -14.52 -38.74
C GLY A 110 5.40 -12.99 -38.73
N VAL A 111 6.58 -12.48 -38.36
CA VAL A 111 6.83 -11.03 -38.24
C VAL A 111 6.73 -10.39 -39.62
N LYS A 112 5.92 -9.35 -39.73
CA LYS A 112 5.79 -8.45 -40.88
C LYS A 112 5.99 -7.03 -40.39
N LEU A 113 7.02 -6.38 -40.92
CA LEU A 113 7.41 -5.00 -40.62
C LEU A 113 7.09 -4.14 -41.83
N THR A 114 6.29 -3.10 -41.64
CA THR A 114 5.92 -2.18 -42.72
C THR A 114 6.44 -0.79 -42.38
N PRO A 115 7.50 -0.31 -43.05
CA PRO A 115 8.02 1.03 -42.82
C PRO A 115 7.02 2.09 -43.26
N GLY A 116 6.91 3.16 -42.47
CA GLY A 116 6.19 4.38 -42.81
C GLY A 116 7.10 5.46 -43.37
N THR A 117 6.55 6.66 -43.57
CA THR A 117 7.29 7.80 -44.09
C THR A 117 8.30 8.32 -43.07
N ALA A 118 9.56 8.46 -43.48
CA ALA A 118 10.62 9.00 -42.63
C ALA A 118 10.41 10.50 -42.33
N SER A 119 10.75 10.91 -41.11
CA SER A 119 10.82 12.31 -40.68
C SER A 119 12.21 12.60 -40.15
N GLY A 120 13.02 13.30 -40.95
CA GLY A 120 14.45 13.47 -40.69
C GLY A 120 15.16 12.11 -40.62
N ALA A 121 15.80 11.82 -39.50
CA ALA A 121 16.50 10.55 -39.26
C ALA A 121 15.62 9.44 -38.67
N SER A 122 14.35 9.74 -38.34
CA SER A 122 13.43 8.80 -37.70
C SER A 122 12.52 8.14 -38.74
N VAL A 123 12.32 6.83 -38.61
CA VAL A 123 11.46 6.02 -39.48
C VAL A 123 10.45 5.26 -38.60
N PRO A 124 9.16 5.63 -38.59
CA PRO A 124 8.12 4.83 -37.96
C PRO A 124 7.87 3.55 -38.77
N PHE A 125 7.39 2.49 -38.14
CA PHE A 125 6.98 1.26 -38.81
C PHE A 125 5.92 0.52 -37.98
N SER A 126 5.03 -0.20 -38.66
CA SER A 126 4.05 -1.07 -38.00
C SER A 126 4.56 -2.50 -37.96
N VAL A 127 4.29 -3.20 -36.86
CA VAL A 127 4.57 -4.61 -36.66
C VAL A 127 3.26 -5.39 -36.68
N LYS A 128 3.21 -6.46 -37.48
CA LYS A 128 2.21 -7.51 -37.37
C LYS A 128 2.93 -8.83 -37.19
N ALA A 129 2.55 -9.59 -36.17
CA ALA A 129 3.16 -10.88 -35.86
C ALA A 129 2.14 -11.78 -35.16
N THR A 130 2.57 -12.98 -34.82
CA THR A 130 1.78 -13.96 -34.07
C THR A 130 2.58 -14.48 -32.89
N VAL A 131 2.00 -14.46 -31.70
CA VAL A 131 2.59 -15.09 -30.52
C VAL A 131 2.06 -16.51 -30.42
N THR A 132 2.93 -17.51 -30.38
CA THR A 132 2.52 -18.92 -30.30
C THR A 132 3.24 -19.65 -29.17
N TYR A 133 2.51 -20.13 -28.17
CA TYR A 133 3.09 -20.84 -27.04
C TYR A 133 2.24 -22.05 -26.64
N LYS A 134 2.86 -23.23 -26.56
CA LYS A 134 2.21 -24.51 -26.18
C LYS A 134 0.84 -24.74 -26.86
N GLY A 135 0.78 -24.52 -28.19
CA GLY A 135 -0.44 -24.71 -28.98
C GLY A 135 -1.50 -23.61 -28.87
N LYS A 136 -1.23 -22.52 -28.14
CA LYS A 136 -2.06 -21.31 -28.12
C LYS A 136 -1.46 -20.25 -29.03
N SER A 137 -2.29 -19.53 -29.76
CA SER A 137 -1.86 -18.50 -30.71
C SER A 137 -2.74 -17.26 -30.65
N LYS A 138 -2.13 -16.08 -30.68
CA LYS A 138 -2.82 -14.79 -30.73
C LYS A 138 -2.09 -13.81 -31.67
N PRO A 139 -2.83 -12.96 -32.41
CA PRO A 139 -2.21 -11.90 -33.18
C PRO A 139 -1.56 -10.87 -32.25
N LEU A 140 -0.42 -10.32 -32.69
CA LEU A 140 0.28 -9.20 -32.07
C LEU A 140 0.42 -8.10 -33.13
N ALA A 141 -0.04 -6.90 -32.80
CA ALA A 141 0.13 -5.74 -33.65
C ALA A 141 0.42 -4.50 -32.81
N TYR A 142 1.40 -3.71 -33.23
CA TYR A 142 1.80 -2.48 -32.57
C TYR A 142 2.65 -1.64 -33.54
N ASP A 143 2.78 -0.35 -33.25
CA ASP A 143 3.68 0.54 -33.98
C ASP A 143 4.97 0.78 -33.20
N SER A 144 6.05 0.99 -33.92
CA SER A 144 7.37 1.33 -33.37
C SER A 144 8.08 2.32 -34.28
N LYS A 145 9.28 2.73 -33.89
CA LYS A 145 10.14 3.59 -34.71
C LYS A 145 11.60 3.27 -34.47
N LEU A 146 12.42 3.54 -35.48
CA LEU A 146 13.87 3.55 -35.36
C LEU A 146 14.40 4.94 -35.72
N THR A 147 15.61 5.23 -35.27
CA THR A 147 16.34 6.44 -35.65
C THR A 147 17.69 6.03 -36.20
N VAL A 148 18.11 6.63 -37.31
CA VAL A 148 19.46 6.45 -37.83
C VAL A 148 20.38 7.49 -37.20
N VAL A 149 21.54 7.06 -36.73
CA VAL A 149 22.54 7.90 -36.09
C VAL A 149 23.87 7.79 -36.84
N ARG A 150 24.71 8.81 -36.71
CA ARG A 150 26.08 8.77 -37.24
C ARG A 150 27.05 8.54 -36.09
N ARG A 151 27.83 7.47 -36.18
CA ARG A 151 28.82 7.13 -35.17
C ARG A 151 30.04 8.06 -35.29
N ALA A 152 30.41 8.71 -34.19
CA ALA A 152 31.47 9.73 -34.20
C ALA A 152 32.87 9.18 -34.57
N LYS A 153 33.17 7.92 -34.25
CA LYS A 153 34.51 7.35 -34.42
C LYS A 153 34.92 7.12 -35.89
N ASP A 154 33.96 6.77 -36.74
CA ASP A 154 34.19 6.29 -38.11
C ASP A 154 33.23 6.91 -39.14
N GLY A 155 32.28 7.75 -38.68
CA GLY A 155 31.29 8.41 -39.54
C GLY A 155 30.22 7.47 -40.11
N ALA A 156 30.19 6.21 -39.66
CA ALA A 156 29.25 5.21 -40.13
C ALA A 156 27.82 5.55 -39.69
N ALA A 157 26.89 5.53 -40.64
CA ALA A 157 25.46 5.63 -40.33
C ALA A 157 24.94 4.25 -39.91
N LEU A 158 24.19 4.20 -38.81
CA LEU A 158 23.68 2.97 -38.19
C LEU A 158 22.31 3.22 -37.57
N VAL A 159 21.53 2.18 -37.33
CA VAL A 159 20.34 2.30 -36.49
C VAL A 159 20.80 2.56 -35.05
N GLY A 160 20.39 3.70 -34.50
CA GLY A 160 20.57 4.05 -33.10
C GLY A 160 19.74 3.11 -32.23
N TRP A 161 20.40 2.17 -31.58
CA TRP A 161 19.77 1.08 -30.87
C TRP A 161 19.17 1.57 -29.55
N GLN A 162 17.91 1.21 -29.36
CA GLN A 162 17.20 1.24 -28.08
C GLN A 162 16.25 0.05 -28.08
N ALA A 163 15.99 -0.55 -26.92
CA ALA A 163 15.04 -1.64 -26.80
C ALA A 163 13.62 -1.25 -27.29
N SER A 164 13.29 0.04 -27.18
CA SER A 164 12.05 0.63 -27.69
C SER A 164 11.85 0.47 -29.20
N VAL A 165 12.93 0.26 -29.98
CA VAL A 165 12.85 -0.08 -31.40
C VAL A 165 12.10 -1.39 -31.61
N VAL A 166 12.31 -2.38 -30.73
CA VAL A 166 11.65 -3.69 -30.83
C VAL A 166 10.18 -3.62 -30.40
N HIS A 167 9.89 -2.88 -29.33
CA HIS A 167 8.53 -2.63 -28.85
C HIS A 167 8.51 -1.36 -27.99
N PRO A 168 7.54 -0.44 -28.17
CA PRO A 168 7.58 0.90 -27.54
C PRO A 168 7.59 0.89 -26.00
N ASP A 169 7.06 -0.16 -25.37
CA ASP A 169 7.07 -0.31 -23.90
C ASP A 169 8.37 -0.82 -23.28
N LEU A 170 9.35 -1.22 -24.11
CA LEU A 170 10.62 -1.75 -23.63
C LEU A 170 11.59 -0.63 -23.24
N GLN A 171 12.25 -0.81 -22.10
CA GLN A 171 13.43 -0.04 -21.70
C GLN A 171 14.69 -0.90 -21.89
N ASP A 172 15.85 -0.26 -22.00
CA ASP A 172 17.12 -0.98 -22.15
C ASP A 172 17.38 -1.91 -20.95
N GLY A 173 17.56 -3.19 -21.27
CA GLY A 173 17.71 -4.31 -20.32
C GLY A 173 16.42 -5.10 -20.07
N ASP A 174 15.26 -4.65 -20.56
CA ASP A 174 14.02 -5.43 -20.50
C ASP A 174 14.03 -6.61 -21.48
N ARG A 175 13.14 -7.58 -21.25
CA ARG A 175 12.95 -8.75 -22.10
C ARG A 175 11.48 -8.93 -22.48
N LEU A 176 11.23 -9.48 -23.66
CA LEU A 176 9.93 -10.02 -24.01
C LEU A 176 9.93 -11.53 -23.73
N VAL A 177 8.92 -12.00 -23.01
CA VAL A 177 8.81 -13.42 -22.63
C VAL A 177 7.34 -13.84 -22.74
N THR A 178 7.10 -15.03 -23.27
CA THR A 178 5.78 -15.66 -23.27
C THR A 178 5.80 -16.90 -22.38
N GLY A 179 4.84 -17.01 -21.47
CA GLY A 179 4.74 -18.15 -20.58
C GLY A 179 3.67 -17.97 -19.50
N PRO A 180 3.62 -18.88 -18.51
CA PRO A 180 2.75 -18.73 -17.35
C PRO A 180 3.02 -17.38 -16.68
N ALA A 181 2.01 -16.53 -16.61
CA ALA A 181 2.14 -15.18 -16.07
C ALA A 181 1.49 -15.07 -14.69
N GLY A 182 2.25 -14.48 -13.77
CA GLY A 182 1.76 -14.11 -12.45
C GLY A 182 1.35 -15.26 -11.56
N THR A 183 0.64 -14.90 -10.50
CA THR A 183 0.03 -15.85 -9.59
C THR A 183 -1.31 -16.30 -10.18
N PRO A 184 -1.59 -17.62 -10.27
CA PRO A 184 -2.87 -18.12 -10.76
C PRO A 184 -4.05 -17.41 -10.08
N PRO A 185 -5.17 -17.21 -10.80
CA PRO A 185 -6.36 -16.66 -10.17
C PRO A 185 -6.84 -17.58 -9.04
N VAL A 186 -7.63 -17.02 -8.12
CA VAL A 186 -8.23 -17.75 -7.00
C VAL A 186 -9.72 -17.44 -6.97
N THR A 187 -10.52 -18.50 -6.88
CA THR A 187 -11.90 -18.45 -6.42
C THR A 187 -11.88 -18.52 -4.90
N ALA A 188 -12.22 -17.42 -4.24
CA ALA A 188 -12.34 -17.39 -2.79
C ALA A 188 -13.72 -17.91 -2.38
N LEU A 189 -13.74 -18.84 -1.41
CA LEU A 189 -14.98 -19.39 -0.85
C LEU A 189 -15.19 -18.90 0.57
N ASP A 190 -16.45 -18.69 0.94
CA ASP A 190 -16.87 -18.52 2.31
C ASP A 190 -16.81 -19.85 3.08
N ARG A 191 -17.13 -19.80 4.37
CA ARG A 191 -17.08 -20.99 5.24
C ARG A 191 -18.08 -22.08 4.85
N ASP A 192 -19.13 -21.73 4.11
CA ASP A 192 -20.20 -22.62 3.65
C ASP A 192 -19.95 -23.13 2.22
N GLY A 193 -18.91 -22.64 1.55
CA GLY A 193 -18.51 -23.04 0.20
C GLY A 193 -19.06 -22.14 -0.91
N GLY A 194 -19.75 -21.05 -0.57
CA GLY A 194 -20.22 -20.05 -1.53
C GLY A 194 -19.08 -19.17 -2.05
N GLU A 195 -19.14 -18.78 -3.32
CA GLU A 195 -18.12 -17.90 -3.90
C GLU A 195 -18.25 -16.46 -3.36
N ILE A 196 -17.10 -15.88 -3.03
CA ILE A 196 -16.94 -14.50 -2.58
C ILE A 196 -16.47 -13.66 -3.77
N THR A 197 -17.30 -12.70 -4.18
CA THR A 197 -16.99 -11.76 -5.27
C THR A 197 -17.14 -10.32 -4.81
N THR A 198 -16.47 -9.38 -5.49
CA THR A 198 -16.66 -7.94 -5.26
C THR A 198 -18.03 -7.45 -5.71
N ALA A 199 -18.73 -8.17 -6.60
CA ALA A 199 -20.10 -7.85 -6.94
C ALA A 199 -21.05 -8.09 -5.76
N LYS A 200 -20.81 -9.15 -4.98
CA LYS A 200 -21.59 -9.48 -3.78
C LYS A 200 -21.11 -8.72 -2.53
N TYR A 201 -19.80 -8.57 -2.38
CA TYR A 201 -19.16 -7.94 -1.22
C TYR A 201 -18.12 -6.91 -1.69
N PRO A 202 -18.56 -5.69 -2.04
CA PRO A 202 -17.71 -4.68 -2.67
C PRO A 202 -16.47 -4.29 -1.87
N SER A 203 -16.51 -4.36 -0.53
CA SER A 203 -15.36 -3.97 0.29
C SER A 203 -14.22 -5.00 0.31
N LEU A 204 -14.44 -6.22 -0.20
CA LEU A 204 -13.48 -7.32 -0.15
C LEU A 204 -12.45 -7.34 -1.29
N GLY A 205 -12.43 -6.37 -2.21
CA GLY A 205 -11.51 -6.38 -3.36
C GLY A 205 -10.04 -6.59 -2.97
N THR A 206 -9.54 -5.80 -2.03
CA THR A 206 -8.17 -5.93 -1.50
C THR A 206 -7.90 -7.26 -0.77
N VAL A 207 -8.94 -7.85 -0.17
CA VAL A 207 -8.85 -9.18 0.46
C VAL A 207 -8.69 -10.25 -0.62
N LEU A 208 -9.50 -10.20 -1.68
CA LEU A 208 -9.40 -11.13 -2.81
C LEU A 208 -8.06 -11.04 -3.52
N ASP A 209 -7.52 -9.82 -3.69
CA ASP A 209 -6.18 -9.60 -4.23
C ASP A 209 -5.11 -10.23 -3.34
N GLY A 210 -5.18 -10.02 -2.02
CA GLY A 210 -4.25 -10.63 -1.06
C GLY A 210 -4.34 -12.16 -1.03
N LEU A 211 -5.55 -12.72 -1.17
CA LEU A 211 -5.75 -14.17 -1.27
C LEU A 211 -5.10 -14.73 -2.54
N ARG A 212 -5.30 -14.07 -3.70
CA ARG A 212 -4.65 -14.44 -4.94
C ARG A 212 -3.14 -14.38 -4.79
N GLU A 213 -2.60 -13.25 -4.33
CA GLU A 213 -1.16 -13.03 -4.20
C GLU A 213 -0.50 -14.12 -3.35
N LYS A 214 -1.09 -14.43 -2.19
CA LYS A 214 -0.53 -15.39 -1.25
C LYS A 214 -0.75 -16.84 -1.67
N TYR A 215 -1.96 -17.19 -2.10
CA TYR A 215 -2.37 -18.60 -2.24
C TYR A 215 -2.44 -19.09 -3.68
N GLY A 216 -2.48 -18.23 -4.70
CA GLY A 216 -2.77 -18.71 -6.05
C GLY A 216 -1.77 -19.73 -6.59
N LYS A 217 -0.52 -19.74 -6.11
CA LYS A 217 0.47 -20.79 -6.47
C LYS A 217 0.22 -22.15 -5.82
N ILE A 218 -0.50 -22.19 -4.68
CA ILE A 218 -0.75 -23.42 -3.91
C ILE A 218 -2.23 -23.83 -3.88
N ALA A 219 -3.13 -22.97 -4.36
CA ALA A 219 -4.57 -23.19 -4.39
C ALA A 219 -5.04 -24.18 -5.49
N GLY A 220 -4.11 -24.85 -6.18
CA GLY A 220 -4.42 -25.81 -7.26
C GLY A 220 -4.79 -25.18 -8.61
N GLY A 221 -4.67 -23.85 -8.74
CA GLY A 221 -4.92 -23.11 -9.97
C GLY A 221 -3.80 -23.23 -10.99
N LYS A 222 -4.09 -22.85 -12.24
CA LYS A 222 -3.11 -22.73 -13.32
C LYS A 222 -3.06 -21.28 -13.78
N ALA A 223 -1.85 -20.72 -13.83
CA ALA A 223 -1.66 -19.38 -14.38
C ALA A 223 -2.05 -19.34 -15.85
N GLY A 224 -2.57 -18.20 -16.30
CA GLY A 224 -2.77 -17.92 -17.72
C GLY A 224 -1.44 -17.86 -18.46
N ILE A 225 -1.50 -17.91 -19.79
CA ILE A 225 -0.33 -17.75 -20.65
C ILE A 225 -0.38 -16.35 -21.21
N GLU A 226 0.68 -15.57 -21.00
CA GLU A 226 0.77 -14.19 -21.49
C GLU A 226 2.12 -13.92 -22.15
N LEU A 227 2.11 -13.04 -23.17
CA LEU A 227 3.27 -12.30 -23.61
C LEU A 227 3.41 -11.06 -22.74
N ARG A 228 4.60 -10.84 -22.17
CA ARG A 228 4.87 -9.72 -21.27
C ARG A 228 6.25 -9.09 -21.49
N VAL A 229 6.34 -7.81 -21.16
CA VAL A 229 7.59 -7.12 -20.87
C VAL A 229 8.05 -7.52 -19.46
N ALA A 230 9.09 -8.33 -19.38
CA ALA A 230 9.79 -8.65 -18.15
C ALA A 230 10.81 -7.54 -17.84
N ARG A 231 10.55 -6.75 -16.79
CA ARG A 231 11.42 -5.64 -16.41
C ARG A 231 12.75 -6.14 -15.85
N LYS A 232 13.84 -5.45 -16.17
CA LYS A 232 15.14 -5.73 -15.53
C LYS A 232 15.04 -5.66 -14.00
N ALA A 233 15.91 -6.41 -13.32
CA ALA A 233 15.94 -6.40 -11.86
C ALA A 233 16.22 -4.98 -11.33
N ALA A 234 15.58 -4.62 -10.22
CA ALA A 234 15.80 -3.34 -9.57
C ALA A 234 17.21 -3.30 -8.95
N ALA A 235 17.83 -2.12 -8.93
CA ALA A 235 19.02 -1.90 -8.13
C ALA A 235 18.68 -2.11 -6.64
N LYS A 236 19.64 -2.63 -5.86
CA LYS A 236 19.45 -2.92 -4.43
C LYS A 236 18.95 -1.66 -3.71
N GLY A 237 17.78 -1.76 -3.06
CA GLY A 237 17.15 -0.63 -2.35
C GLY A 237 16.16 0.20 -3.16
N THR A 238 15.90 -0.16 -4.43
CA THR A 238 14.87 0.50 -5.27
C THR A 238 13.69 -0.41 -5.54
N GLN A 239 12.50 0.16 -5.71
CA GLN A 239 11.28 -0.59 -6.03
C GLN A 239 11.34 -1.05 -7.50
N LYS A 240 11.08 -2.33 -7.73
CA LYS A 240 11.05 -2.91 -9.09
C LYS A 240 9.83 -2.36 -9.84
N THR A 241 10.04 -1.84 -11.04
CA THR A 241 8.96 -1.59 -11.99
C THR A 241 8.26 -2.91 -12.30
N PRO A 242 6.92 -2.99 -12.20
CA PRO A 242 6.20 -4.22 -12.49
C PRO A 242 6.32 -4.61 -13.96
N ASP A 243 6.30 -5.92 -14.20
CA ASP A 243 6.23 -6.48 -15.55
C ASP A 243 4.91 -6.04 -16.22
N LYS A 244 4.92 -5.81 -17.54
CA LYS A 244 3.73 -5.34 -18.29
C LYS A 244 3.22 -6.42 -19.24
N THR A 245 1.98 -6.85 -19.09
CA THR A 245 1.31 -7.74 -20.04
C THR A 245 1.02 -7.02 -21.35
N LEU A 246 1.35 -7.66 -22.47
CA LEU A 246 1.08 -7.18 -23.82
C LEU A 246 -0.08 -7.93 -24.48
N VAL A 247 -0.12 -9.27 -24.32
CA VAL A 247 -1.15 -10.14 -24.90
C VAL A 247 -1.44 -11.32 -23.97
N THR A 248 -2.72 -11.60 -23.71
CA THR A 248 -3.16 -12.83 -23.02
C THR A 248 -3.51 -13.92 -24.05
N LEU A 249 -2.75 -15.01 -24.04
CA LEU A 249 -2.93 -16.16 -24.94
C LEU A 249 -3.97 -17.14 -24.43
N SER A 250 -4.02 -17.35 -23.11
CA SER A 250 -5.07 -18.14 -22.46
C SER A 250 -5.30 -17.65 -21.03
N GLU A 251 -6.56 -17.57 -20.63
CA GLU A 251 -6.92 -17.31 -19.24
C GLU A 251 -6.42 -18.42 -18.32
N GLY A 252 -6.10 -18.06 -17.07
CA GLY A 252 -5.76 -19.04 -16.04
C GLY A 252 -7.00 -19.80 -15.55
N THR A 253 -6.79 -20.99 -15.00
CA THR A 253 -7.84 -21.71 -14.26
C THR A 253 -7.73 -21.36 -12.78
N PRO A 254 -8.77 -20.83 -12.14
CA PRO A 254 -8.71 -20.47 -10.73
C PRO A 254 -8.41 -21.69 -9.84
N GLY A 255 -7.52 -21.49 -8.88
CA GLY A 255 -7.44 -22.34 -7.70
C GLY A 255 -8.55 -21.97 -6.71
N THR A 256 -8.75 -22.77 -5.67
CA THR A 256 -9.77 -22.50 -4.64
C THR A 256 -9.12 -22.19 -3.30
N VAL A 257 -9.59 -21.14 -2.62
CA VAL A 257 -9.17 -20.82 -1.26
C VAL A 257 -10.40 -20.62 -0.39
N LYS A 258 -10.55 -21.49 0.61
CA LYS A 258 -11.63 -21.38 1.60
C LYS A 258 -11.24 -20.40 2.71
N THR A 259 -12.13 -19.46 3.00
CA THR A 259 -12.02 -18.50 4.09
C THR A 259 -12.94 -18.88 5.26
N THR A 260 -12.78 -18.17 6.37
CA THR A 260 -13.62 -18.30 7.58
C THR A 260 -14.87 -17.42 7.54
N LEU A 261 -15.02 -16.57 6.52
CA LEU A 261 -16.11 -15.61 6.41
C LEU A 261 -17.46 -16.31 6.40
N SER A 262 -18.39 -15.83 7.21
CA SER A 262 -19.78 -16.27 7.19
C SER A 262 -20.54 -15.43 6.17
N PRO A 263 -21.25 -16.05 5.20
CA PRO A 263 -21.92 -15.30 4.14
C PRO A 263 -22.99 -14.34 4.66
N THR A 264 -23.72 -14.72 5.71
CA THR A 264 -24.77 -13.90 6.34
C THR A 264 -24.16 -12.73 7.11
N LEU A 265 -23.18 -12.99 7.99
CA LEU A 265 -22.52 -11.95 8.77
C LEU A 265 -21.70 -10.99 7.90
N GLN A 266 -21.10 -11.49 6.82
CA GLN A 266 -20.39 -10.66 5.85
C GLN A 266 -21.35 -9.73 5.10
N ALA A 267 -22.52 -10.22 4.68
CA ALA A 267 -23.55 -9.39 4.05
C ALA A 267 -24.04 -8.28 5.00
N ASP A 268 -24.28 -8.63 6.26
CA ASP A 268 -24.66 -7.64 7.28
C ASP A 268 -23.53 -6.63 7.51
N ALA A 269 -22.27 -7.05 7.53
CA ALA A 269 -21.13 -6.15 7.71
C ALA A 269 -21.04 -5.12 6.58
N GLU A 270 -21.17 -5.54 5.31
CA GLU A 270 -21.25 -4.65 4.16
C GLU A 270 -22.42 -3.65 4.30
N GLN A 271 -23.60 -4.15 4.69
CA GLN A 271 -24.79 -3.30 4.86
C GLN A 271 -24.58 -2.25 5.97
N GLN A 272 -23.98 -2.62 7.10
CA GLN A 272 -23.78 -1.70 8.21
C GLN A 272 -22.73 -0.63 7.90
N VAL A 273 -21.60 -0.99 7.27
CA VAL A 273 -20.57 0.02 6.91
C VAL A 273 -21.04 0.95 5.79
N ALA A 274 -21.95 0.51 4.91
CA ALA A 274 -22.53 1.37 3.88
C ALA A 274 -23.42 2.51 4.43
N LYS A 275 -23.89 2.40 5.68
CA LYS A 275 -24.74 3.43 6.32
C LYS A 275 -23.96 4.64 6.83
N LYS A 276 -22.63 4.59 6.81
CA LYS A 276 -21.75 5.62 7.36
C LYS A 276 -20.56 5.84 6.44
N ASP A 277 -20.14 7.08 6.32
CA ASP A 277 -18.89 7.39 5.64
C ASP A 277 -17.69 6.91 6.46
N ARG A 278 -16.69 6.33 5.79
CA ARG A 278 -15.41 5.93 6.40
C ARG A 278 -15.56 5.02 7.62
N ALA A 279 -16.51 4.08 7.52
CA ALA A 279 -16.70 3.04 8.52
C ALA A 279 -15.90 1.78 8.16
N SER A 280 -15.46 1.07 9.19
CA SER A 280 -14.79 -0.22 9.05
C SER A 280 -15.10 -1.08 10.26
N VAL A 281 -15.31 -2.37 10.04
CA VAL A 281 -15.70 -3.32 11.11
C VAL A 281 -15.08 -4.68 10.88
N VAL A 282 -14.77 -5.37 11.97
CA VAL A 282 -14.39 -6.78 12.00
C VAL A 282 -15.23 -7.50 13.05
N LEU A 283 -15.69 -8.70 12.72
CA LEU A 283 -16.30 -9.67 13.62
C LEU A 283 -15.47 -10.96 13.58
N MET A 284 -15.18 -11.53 14.75
CA MET A 284 -14.41 -12.75 14.89
C MET A 284 -14.97 -13.66 15.99
N ARG A 285 -14.57 -14.93 15.96
CA ARG A 285 -14.87 -15.93 16.99
C ARG A 285 -13.78 -15.93 18.07
N PRO A 286 -14.09 -15.60 19.33
CA PRO A 286 -13.09 -15.60 20.39
C PRO A 286 -12.44 -16.95 20.65
N SER A 287 -13.22 -18.04 20.65
CA SER A 287 -12.73 -19.39 20.96
C SER A 287 -11.67 -19.93 19.98
N THR A 288 -11.61 -19.40 18.76
CA THR A 288 -10.73 -19.93 17.70
C THR A 288 -9.84 -18.88 17.03
N GLY A 289 -10.24 -17.61 17.01
CA GLY A 289 -9.61 -16.58 16.19
C GLY A 289 -10.15 -16.48 14.75
N GLU A 290 -11.16 -17.27 14.37
CA GLU A 290 -11.75 -17.17 13.02
C GLU A 290 -12.34 -15.78 12.77
N ILE A 291 -11.97 -15.14 11.66
CA ILE A 291 -12.60 -13.89 11.21
C ILE A 291 -13.89 -14.24 10.47
N LEU A 292 -15.04 -13.83 11.01
CA LEU A 292 -16.35 -14.18 10.48
C LEU A 292 -16.89 -13.13 9.52
N ALA A 293 -16.53 -11.85 9.72
CA ALA A 293 -16.86 -10.78 8.80
C ALA A 293 -15.81 -9.66 8.87
N VAL A 294 -15.56 -9.01 7.74
CA VAL A 294 -14.74 -7.80 7.63
C VAL A 294 -15.33 -6.89 6.57
N ALA A 295 -15.58 -5.63 6.89
CA ALA A 295 -16.10 -4.69 5.90
C ALA A 295 -15.54 -3.29 6.05
N ASN A 296 -15.46 -2.57 4.93
CA ASN A 296 -15.02 -1.19 4.85
C ASN A 296 -15.97 -0.40 3.94
N THR A 297 -16.27 0.86 4.25
CA THR A 297 -16.94 1.75 3.28
C THR A 297 -16.04 2.02 2.07
N SER A 298 -14.70 2.02 2.26
CA SER A 298 -13.72 2.21 1.18
C SER A 298 -13.45 0.88 0.45
N HIS A 299 -13.43 0.93 -0.88
CA HIS A 299 -13.07 -0.22 -1.72
C HIS A 299 -11.57 -0.29 -2.05
N GLY A 300 -10.83 0.80 -1.87
CA GLY A 300 -9.42 0.91 -2.28
C GLY A 300 -8.39 0.69 -1.18
N PHE A 301 -8.81 0.73 0.10
CA PHE A 301 -7.91 0.49 1.23
C PHE A 301 -8.66 -0.20 2.37
N ASN A 302 -8.09 -1.28 2.88
CA ASN A 302 -8.67 -2.08 3.96
C ASN A 302 -8.30 -1.51 5.33
N THR A 303 -9.02 -0.47 5.77
CA THR A 303 -8.84 0.12 7.10
C THR A 303 -9.07 -0.92 8.21
N ALA A 304 -9.98 -1.87 8.01
CA ALA A 304 -10.31 -2.92 8.98
C ALA A 304 -9.11 -3.82 9.34
N PHE A 305 -8.25 -4.16 8.38
CA PHE A 305 -7.06 -5.01 8.59
C PHE A 305 -5.72 -4.27 8.58
N GLN A 306 -5.62 -3.14 7.88
CA GLN A 306 -4.35 -2.45 7.62
C GLN A 306 -4.35 -0.99 8.11
N GLY A 307 -5.47 -0.51 8.65
CA GLY A 307 -5.56 0.84 9.20
C GLY A 307 -4.54 1.07 10.32
N SER A 308 -3.96 2.27 10.34
CA SER A 308 -3.06 2.71 11.41
C SER A 308 -3.65 3.97 12.03
N LEU A 309 -4.53 3.78 13.01
CA LEU A 309 -5.34 4.82 13.61
C LEU A 309 -5.16 4.84 15.13
N ALA A 310 -5.24 6.01 15.76
CA ALA A 310 -5.33 6.07 17.22
C ALA A 310 -6.64 5.38 17.68
N PRO A 311 -6.57 4.34 18.55
CA PRO A 311 -7.75 3.58 19.01
C PRO A 311 -8.63 4.34 20.01
N GLY A 312 -8.14 5.46 20.55
CA GLY A 312 -8.80 6.22 21.60
C GLY A 312 -9.10 5.35 22.82
N SER A 313 -10.16 5.69 23.55
CA SER A 313 -10.46 5.04 24.84
C SER A 313 -10.75 3.53 24.80
N THR A 314 -10.82 2.90 23.64
CA THR A 314 -10.84 1.42 23.56
C THR A 314 -9.51 0.81 24.05
N MET A 315 -8.39 1.55 23.95
CA MET A 315 -7.09 1.16 24.50
C MET A 315 -7.10 0.99 26.02
N LYS A 316 -8.03 1.65 26.72
CA LYS A 316 -8.16 1.54 28.18
C LYS A 316 -8.45 0.11 28.63
N VAL A 317 -8.89 -0.79 27.74
CA VAL A 317 -9.00 -2.22 28.04
C VAL A 317 -7.62 -2.80 28.40
N ILE A 318 -6.61 -2.56 27.56
CA ILE A 318 -5.23 -3.01 27.79
C ILE A 318 -4.62 -2.24 28.98
N THR A 319 -4.84 -0.94 29.07
CA THR A 319 -4.33 -0.15 30.19
C THR A 319 -4.94 -0.60 31.52
N SER A 320 -6.23 -0.95 31.55
CA SER A 320 -6.88 -1.50 32.76
C SER A 320 -6.22 -2.82 33.19
N SER A 321 -5.89 -3.71 32.25
CA SER A 321 -5.23 -4.97 32.60
C SER A 321 -3.87 -4.71 33.27
N LEU A 322 -3.08 -3.79 32.69
CA LEU A 322 -1.81 -3.34 33.26
C LEU A 322 -1.97 -2.76 34.68
N LEU A 323 -2.95 -1.85 34.87
CA LEU A 323 -3.16 -1.19 36.16
C LEU A 323 -3.63 -2.18 37.24
N ILE A 324 -4.46 -3.17 36.87
CA ILE A 324 -4.92 -4.21 37.78
C ILE A 324 -3.76 -5.16 38.14
N ASP A 325 -2.98 -5.61 37.16
CA ASP A 325 -1.81 -6.48 37.38
C ASP A 325 -0.77 -5.83 38.30
N LYS A 326 -0.63 -4.49 38.24
CA LYS A 326 0.27 -3.72 39.12
C LYS A 326 -0.37 -3.31 40.46
N GLY A 327 -1.61 -3.71 40.76
CA GLY A 327 -2.33 -3.32 41.98
C GLY A 327 -2.66 -1.82 42.08
N LEU A 328 -2.55 -1.10 40.96
CA LEU A 328 -2.82 0.34 40.87
C LEU A 328 -4.32 0.64 40.75
N ALA A 329 -5.10 -0.32 40.25
CA ALA A 329 -6.55 -0.24 40.17
C ALA A 329 -7.21 -1.57 40.54
N SER A 330 -8.44 -1.50 41.03
CA SER A 330 -9.38 -2.64 41.06
C SER A 330 -10.79 -2.09 40.83
N ALA A 331 -11.72 -2.91 40.36
CA ALA A 331 -13.03 -2.47 39.88
C ALA A 331 -13.75 -1.52 40.85
N ASP A 332 -13.82 -1.89 42.14
CA ASP A 332 -14.52 -1.11 43.16
C ASP A 332 -13.63 -0.14 43.95
N LYS A 333 -12.31 -0.16 43.74
CA LYS A 333 -11.41 0.75 44.43
C LYS A 333 -11.61 2.18 43.94
N GLN A 334 -11.51 3.12 44.88
CA GLN A 334 -11.58 4.54 44.59
C GLN A 334 -10.52 4.92 43.56
N HIS A 335 -10.98 5.50 42.47
CA HIS A 335 -10.16 5.92 41.35
C HIS A 335 -10.74 7.21 40.77
N PRO A 336 -10.47 8.36 41.43
CA PRO A 336 -11.13 9.62 41.09
C PRO A 336 -10.82 10.05 39.65
N CYS A 337 -11.78 10.72 39.04
CA CYS A 337 -11.70 11.28 37.70
C CYS A 337 -11.70 12.82 37.82
N PRO A 338 -10.56 13.46 38.13
CA PRO A 338 -10.51 14.91 38.28
C PRO A 338 -10.70 15.60 36.93
N LYS A 339 -11.14 16.86 36.93
CA LYS A 339 -11.33 17.65 35.71
C LYS A 339 -10.06 17.77 34.84
N TYR A 340 -8.88 17.87 35.47
CA TYR A 340 -7.59 18.00 34.81
C TYR A 340 -6.51 17.18 35.51
N VAL A 341 -5.53 16.68 34.74
CA VAL A 341 -4.28 16.12 35.25
C VAL A 341 -3.13 16.63 34.39
N THR A 342 -2.03 17.03 35.01
CA THR A 342 -0.80 17.43 34.31
C THR A 342 0.24 16.32 34.44
N TYR A 343 0.83 15.91 33.32
CA TYR A 343 1.95 14.98 33.28
C TYR A 343 2.86 15.27 32.09
N GLY A 344 4.18 15.18 32.28
CA GLY A 344 5.15 15.38 31.21
C GLY A 344 5.03 16.75 30.52
N GLY A 345 4.68 17.79 31.26
CA GLY A 345 4.50 19.16 30.73
C GLY A 345 3.17 19.42 30.02
N TRP A 346 2.28 18.43 29.90
CA TRP A 346 0.99 18.57 29.22
C TRP A 346 -0.19 18.49 30.18
N LYS A 347 -1.21 19.33 29.96
CA LYS A 347 -2.47 19.34 30.71
C LYS A 347 -3.53 18.53 29.97
N PHE A 348 -3.91 17.39 30.54
CA PHE A 348 -4.94 16.51 30.01
C PHE A 348 -6.32 16.81 30.61
N GLN A 349 -7.36 16.49 29.85
CA GLN A 349 -8.76 16.68 30.23
C GLN A 349 -9.64 15.52 29.73
N ASN A 350 -10.83 15.43 30.29
CA ASN A 350 -11.89 14.56 29.79
C ASN A 350 -12.68 15.24 28.67
N ASP A 351 -13.44 14.44 27.93
CA ASP A 351 -14.49 14.95 27.04
C ASP A 351 -15.45 15.87 27.83
N ASP A 352 -15.87 16.98 27.24
CA ASP A 352 -16.63 18.06 27.91
C ASP A 352 -16.09 18.53 29.27
N LYS A 353 -14.84 18.21 29.60
CA LYS A 353 -14.19 18.49 30.88
C LYS A 353 -15.00 17.99 32.09
N PHE A 354 -15.70 16.85 31.95
CA PHE A 354 -16.42 16.27 33.09
C PHE A 354 -15.47 15.80 34.19
N GLU A 355 -16.00 15.61 35.40
CA GLU A 355 -15.30 14.97 36.52
C GLU A 355 -16.22 13.99 37.26
N ILE A 356 -15.62 13.03 37.97
CA ILE A 356 -16.32 12.10 38.88
C ILE A 356 -15.63 12.20 40.23
N LYS A 357 -16.28 12.89 41.18
CA LYS A 357 -15.81 13.03 42.56
C LYS A 357 -16.05 11.72 43.30
N GLY A 358 -15.00 11.18 43.93
CA GLY A 358 -15.11 9.93 44.69
C GLY A 358 -15.44 8.67 43.87
N GLY A 359 -15.34 8.72 42.54
CA GLY A 359 -15.68 7.59 41.67
C GLY A 359 -14.77 6.37 41.84
N THR A 360 -15.32 5.18 41.58
CA THR A 360 -14.58 3.92 41.49
C THR A 360 -13.88 3.78 40.14
N PHE A 361 -12.95 2.83 40.02
CA PHE A 361 -12.35 2.51 38.72
C PHE A 361 -13.39 2.05 37.70
N LYS A 362 -14.38 1.26 38.14
CA LYS A 362 -15.54 0.86 37.34
C LYS A 362 -16.32 2.03 36.78
N ALA A 363 -16.66 3.02 37.62
CA ALA A 363 -17.33 4.24 37.16
C ALA A 363 -16.46 5.05 36.18
N SER A 364 -15.16 5.19 36.47
CA SER A 364 -14.21 5.90 35.60
C SER A 364 -14.03 5.22 34.24
N PHE A 365 -13.94 3.89 34.19
CA PHE A 365 -13.86 3.12 32.95
C PHE A 365 -15.16 3.23 32.13
N ALA A 366 -16.31 3.10 32.80
CA ALA A 366 -17.64 3.13 32.19
C ALA A 366 -18.03 4.49 31.60
N ARG A 367 -17.63 5.59 32.26
CA ARG A 367 -17.79 6.95 31.72
C ARG A 367 -16.61 7.37 30.83
N SER A 368 -15.66 6.46 30.59
CA SER A 368 -14.51 6.68 29.72
C SER A 368 -13.60 7.84 30.15
N CYS A 369 -13.40 8.04 31.45
CA CYS A 369 -12.56 9.09 32.00
C CYS A 369 -11.10 8.96 31.53
N ASN A 370 -10.51 10.02 30.99
CA ASN A 370 -9.10 10.09 30.59
C ASN A 370 -8.19 10.36 31.78
N THR A 371 -8.57 11.33 32.61
CA THR A 371 -7.73 11.81 33.72
C THR A 371 -7.52 10.77 34.82
N ALA A 372 -8.49 9.86 35.01
CA ALA A 372 -8.32 8.69 35.85
C ALA A 372 -7.09 7.88 35.38
N PHE A 373 -7.05 7.43 34.13
CA PHE A 373 -5.93 6.63 33.61
C PHE A 373 -4.60 7.38 33.63
N ILE A 374 -4.61 8.65 33.22
CA ILE A 374 -3.40 9.48 33.15
C ILE A 374 -2.82 9.78 34.55
N SER A 375 -3.66 9.87 35.59
CA SER A 375 -3.17 10.07 36.97
C SER A 375 -2.25 8.95 37.47
N GLN A 376 -2.31 7.77 36.84
CA GLN A 376 -1.46 6.63 37.18
C GLN A 376 -0.10 6.65 36.44
N ALA A 377 0.09 7.52 35.43
CA ALA A 377 1.30 7.55 34.60
C ALA A 377 2.60 7.66 35.41
N LYS A 378 2.60 8.43 36.51
CA LYS A 378 3.78 8.58 37.40
C LYS A 378 4.23 7.30 38.11
N LYS A 379 3.39 6.26 38.13
CA LYS A 379 3.65 4.95 38.75
C LYS A 379 4.01 3.88 37.72
N LEU A 380 4.09 4.24 36.43
CA LEU A 380 4.36 3.34 35.34
C LEU A 380 5.73 3.65 34.73
N SER A 381 6.41 2.60 34.30
CA SER A 381 7.59 2.68 33.43
C SER A 381 7.14 2.89 31.99
N ASN A 382 7.99 3.54 31.19
CA ASN A 382 7.70 3.86 29.79
C ASN A 382 7.35 2.64 28.91
N SER A 383 7.92 1.47 29.23
CA SER A 383 7.73 0.22 28.48
C SER A 383 6.54 -0.64 28.98
N ASP A 384 5.90 -0.27 30.09
CA ASP A 384 4.88 -1.12 30.72
C ASP A 384 3.70 -1.42 29.79
N LEU A 385 3.19 -0.41 29.08
CA LEU A 385 2.06 -0.58 28.16
C LEU A 385 2.44 -1.44 26.94
N THR A 386 3.64 -1.24 26.39
CA THR A 386 4.18 -2.06 25.29
C THR A 386 4.28 -3.53 25.72
N ASN A 387 4.86 -3.78 26.90
CA ASN A 387 5.02 -5.13 27.43
C ASN A 387 3.66 -5.78 27.68
N GLN A 388 2.68 -5.07 28.24
CA GLN A 388 1.34 -5.61 28.46
C GLN A 388 0.67 -6.02 27.14
N ALA A 389 0.75 -5.16 26.12
CA ALA A 389 0.14 -5.40 24.82
C ALA A 389 0.76 -6.63 24.12
N GLN A 390 2.09 -6.79 24.19
CA GLN A 390 2.78 -7.93 23.60
C GLN A 390 2.53 -9.23 24.39
N GLN A 391 2.70 -9.20 25.71
CA GLN A 391 2.72 -10.40 26.53
C GLN A 391 1.35 -11.05 26.71
N TYR A 392 0.26 -10.28 26.71
CA TYR A 392 -1.08 -10.81 26.97
C TYR A 392 -2.03 -10.70 25.76
N PHE A 393 -1.83 -9.72 24.88
CA PHE A 393 -2.73 -9.46 23.76
C PHE A 393 -2.10 -9.75 22.38
N GLY A 394 -0.84 -10.19 22.32
CA GLY A 394 -0.16 -10.55 21.08
C GLY A 394 0.05 -9.39 20.10
N LEU A 395 -0.11 -8.14 20.52
CA LEU A 395 -0.01 -6.95 19.67
C LEU A 395 1.44 -6.47 19.53
N SER A 396 1.74 -5.72 18.46
CA SER A 396 3.08 -5.12 18.24
C SER A 396 4.24 -6.11 18.17
N MET A 397 3.96 -7.33 17.74
CA MET A 397 4.94 -8.38 17.49
C MET A 397 5.32 -8.50 16.01
N ASN A 398 4.57 -7.86 15.10
CA ASN A 398 4.77 -7.87 13.64
C ASN A 398 4.93 -9.28 13.06
N ASN A 399 4.11 -10.21 13.54
CA ASN A 399 4.18 -11.63 13.21
C ASN A 399 2.80 -12.28 13.07
N TRP A 400 1.70 -11.50 13.01
CA TRP A 400 0.41 -12.07 12.70
C TRP A 400 0.38 -12.54 11.26
N ALA A 401 -0.26 -13.68 11.05
CA ALA A 401 -0.42 -14.26 9.73
C ALA A 401 -1.89 -14.63 9.51
N ILE A 402 -2.72 -13.64 9.19
CA ILE A 402 -4.17 -13.85 9.06
C ILE A 402 -4.55 -14.55 7.74
N GLY A 403 -3.66 -14.54 6.74
CA GLY A 403 -3.91 -15.11 5.41
C GLY A 403 -3.91 -14.07 4.30
N VAL A 404 -4.04 -12.80 4.65
CA VAL A 404 -3.86 -11.65 3.76
C VAL A 404 -3.04 -10.59 4.51
N PRO A 405 -2.55 -9.52 3.86
CA PRO A 405 -1.82 -8.45 4.56
C PRO A 405 -2.63 -7.85 5.72
N SER A 406 -1.98 -7.70 6.86
CA SER A 406 -2.56 -7.11 8.08
C SER A 406 -1.54 -6.23 8.82
N PHE A 407 -2.05 -5.35 9.67
CA PHE A 407 -1.28 -4.61 10.65
C PHE A 407 -1.65 -5.06 12.06
N ASP A 408 -0.64 -5.39 12.87
CA ASP A 408 -0.78 -6.09 14.17
C ASP A 408 -0.88 -5.11 15.35
N GLY A 409 -1.15 -3.84 15.04
CA GLY A 409 -1.10 -2.75 16.00
C GLY A 409 0.33 -2.33 16.36
N SER A 410 0.49 -1.07 16.77
CA SER A 410 1.74 -0.52 17.27
C SER A 410 1.51 0.12 18.63
N VAL A 411 2.25 -0.33 19.63
CA VAL A 411 2.30 0.19 20.99
C VAL A 411 3.75 0.54 21.30
N PRO A 412 4.31 1.59 20.66
CA PRO A 412 5.71 1.92 20.82
C PRO A 412 5.99 2.41 22.25
N VAL A 413 7.20 2.19 22.74
CA VAL A 413 7.67 2.80 23.98
C VAL A 413 7.69 4.31 23.78
N GLN A 414 7.03 5.04 24.67
CA GLN A 414 6.93 6.50 24.65
C GLN A 414 7.38 7.06 26.01
N SER A 415 7.60 8.37 26.10
CA SER A 415 7.96 9.05 27.35
C SER A 415 7.09 10.29 27.60
N ALA A 416 7.11 10.78 28.85
CA ALA A 416 6.44 12.02 29.25
C ALA A 416 4.96 12.08 28.79
N ALA A 417 4.52 13.19 28.21
CA ALA A 417 3.14 13.37 27.77
C ALA A 417 2.69 12.30 26.74
N GLN A 418 3.57 11.84 25.86
CA GLN A 418 3.23 10.82 24.86
C GLN A 418 2.97 9.44 25.49
N MET A 419 3.71 9.10 26.56
CA MET A 419 3.43 7.89 27.36
C MET A 419 2.05 7.99 28.03
N ALA A 420 1.76 9.12 28.69
CA ALA A 420 0.46 9.33 29.32
C ALA A 420 -0.70 9.32 28.31
N ALA A 421 -0.52 9.92 27.13
CA ALA A 421 -1.51 9.88 26.05
C ALA A 421 -1.75 8.44 25.55
N SER A 422 -0.70 7.62 25.50
CA SER A 422 -0.78 6.21 25.07
C SER A 422 -1.68 5.37 25.98
N LEU A 423 -1.71 5.66 27.28
CA LEU A 423 -2.59 4.99 28.26
C LEU A 423 -4.09 5.14 27.95
N ILE A 424 -4.47 6.18 27.19
CA ILE A 424 -5.86 6.43 26.78
C ILE A 424 -6.10 6.21 25.29
N GLY A 425 -5.13 5.61 24.58
CA GLY A 425 -5.23 5.32 23.15
C GLY A 425 -4.90 6.48 22.22
N GLN A 426 -4.15 7.47 22.73
CA GLN A 426 -3.64 8.61 21.98
C GLN A 426 -2.11 8.61 21.92
N GLY A 427 -1.49 9.61 21.27
CA GLY A 427 -0.04 9.71 21.17
C GLY A 427 0.53 8.72 20.15
N GLY A 428 1.38 7.79 20.58
CA GLY A 428 2.12 6.88 19.68
C GLY A 428 1.36 5.62 19.24
N VAL A 429 0.29 5.24 19.94
CA VAL A 429 -0.35 3.94 19.74
C VAL A 429 -1.25 3.93 18.50
N ARG A 430 -1.20 2.85 17.71
CA ARG A 430 -1.93 2.69 16.45
C ARG A 430 -2.58 1.32 16.36
N MET A 431 -3.82 1.26 15.91
CA MET A 431 -4.64 0.05 15.77
C MET A 431 -5.57 0.13 14.56
N ASN A 432 -6.12 -1.02 14.18
CA ASN A 432 -7.29 -1.17 13.31
C ASN A 432 -8.42 -1.95 14.03
N PRO A 433 -9.62 -2.02 13.43
CA PRO A 433 -10.71 -2.87 13.92
C PRO A 433 -10.33 -4.32 14.23
N LEU A 434 -9.51 -4.98 13.41
CA LEU A 434 -9.06 -6.36 13.69
C LEU A 434 -8.32 -6.45 15.03
N ASN A 435 -7.42 -5.51 15.32
CA ASN A 435 -6.69 -5.49 16.59
C ASN A 435 -7.64 -5.31 17.78
N MET A 436 -8.59 -4.39 17.69
CA MET A 436 -9.51 -4.12 18.80
C MET A 436 -10.57 -5.20 18.98
N ALA A 437 -10.97 -5.91 17.92
CA ALA A 437 -11.79 -7.11 18.03
C ALA A 437 -11.03 -8.24 18.74
N SER A 438 -9.74 -8.40 18.41
CA SER A 438 -8.85 -9.34 19.10
C SER A 438 -8.67 -9.00 20.58
N VAL A 439 -8.64 -7.72 20.95
CA VAL A 439 -8.58 -7.31 22.37
C VAL A 439 -9.84 -7.72 23.14
N ALA A 440 -11.04 -7.50 22.58
CA ALA A 440 -12.28 -7.96 23.21
C ALA A 440 -12.35 -9.49 23.27
N SER A 441 -11.90 -10.19 22.22
CA SER A 441 -11.74 -11.64 22.19
C SER A 441 -10.86 -12.15 23.33
N THR A 442 -9.67 -11.57 23.53
CA THR A 442 -8.77 -11.94 24.62
C THR A 442 -9.38 -11.71 26.01
N VAL A 443 -10.17 -10.65 26.21
CA VAL A 443 -10.91 -10.45 27.48
C VAL A 443 -12.03 -11.47 27.64
N LYS A 444 -12.69 -11.88 26.54
CA LYS A 444 -13.73 -12.91 26.58
C LYS A 444 -13.15 -14.29 26.91
N THR A 445 -11.99 -14.68 26.37
CA THR A 445 -11.42 -16.02 26.60
C THR A 445 -10.41 -16.09 27.74
N GLY A 446 -9.73 -14.98 28.06
CA GLY A 446 -8.58 -14.93 28.97
C GLY A 446 -7.22 -15.17 28.30
N VAL A 447 -7.22 -15.53 27.02
CA VAL A 447 -6.00 -15.87 26.26
C VAL A 447 -6.09 -15.34 24.84
N PHE A 448 -4.97 -14.86 24.32
CA PHE A 448 -4.87 -14.40 22.94
C PHE A 448 -4.95 -15.58 21.96
N HIS A 449 -5.92 -15.52 21.04
CA HIS A 449 -6.00 -16.35 19.84
C HIS A 449 -5.76 -15.46 18.63
N GLN A 450 -4.67 -15.68 17.90
CA GLN A 450 -4.36 -14.87 16.72
C GLN A 450 -5.52 -14.95 15.71
N PRO A 451 -6.05 -13.81 15.25
CA PRO A 451 -7.05 -13.81 14.20
C PRO A 451 -6.55 -14.49 12.92
N TYR A 452 -7.44 -15.15 12.18
CA TYR A 452 -7.16 -15.64 10.83
C TYR A 452 -8.40 -15.67 9.94
N LEU A 453 -8.18 -15.37 8.66
CA LEU A 453 -9.17 -15.42 7.58
C LEU A 453 -9.11 -16.73 6.80
N VAL A 454 -7.92 -17.31 6.66
CA VAL A 454 -7.69 -18.59 5.98
C VAL A 454 -7.04 -19.54 6.96
N SER A 455 -7.52 -20.78 7.06
CA SER A 455 -6.96 -21.77 7.98
C SER A 455 -5.42 -21.86 7.85
N PRO A 456 -4.66 -21.91 8.96
CA PRO A 456 -3.20 -22.12 8.89
C PRO A 456 -2.83 -23.47 8.30
N THR A 457 -3.75 -24.45 8.25
CA THR A 457 -3.51 -25.76 7.63
C THR A 457 -3.35 -25.69 6.11
N VAL A 458 -3.81 -24.60 5.46
CA VAL A 458 -3.68 -24.41 4.01
C VAL A 458 -2.22 -24.20 3.60
N ASP A 459 -1.42 -23.55 4.45
CA ASP A 459 -0.01 -23.24 4.19
C ASP A 459 0.94 -23.67 5.32
N ASN A 460 0.46 -24.49 6.25
CA ASN A 460 1.16 -24.98 7.45
C ASN A 460 1.86 -23.88 8.27
N ARG A 461 1.33 -22.65 8.23
CA ARG A 461 1.96 -21.53 8.94
C ARG A 461 1.71 -21.61 10.43
N LYS A 462 2.69 -21.17 11.22
CA LYS A 462 2.54 -21.01 12.66
C LYS A 462 1.82 -19.69 12.96
N LEU A 463 0.77 -19.75 13.77
CA LEU A 463 0.10 -18.57 14.30
C LEU A 463 0.92 -17.97 15.45
N ALA A 464 0.88 -16.65 15.58
CA ALA A 464 1.45 -15.90 16.69
C ALA A 464 0.79 -16.29 18.02
N THR A 465 1.57 -16.21 19.08
CA THR A 465 1.13 -16.51 20.45
C THR A 465 1.61 -15.40 21.37
N ALA A 466 0.77 -15.01 22.33
CA ALA A 466 1.19 -14.20 23.45
C ALA A 466 1.96 -15.07 24.45
N SER A 467 2.96 -14.50 25.14
CA SER A 467 3.81 -15.26 26.07
C SER A 467 3.16 -15.52 27.43
N ARG A 468 2.03 -14.87 27.73
CA ARG A 468 1.27 -14.98 28.97
C ARG A 468 -0.23 -15.02 28.71
N THR A 469 -0.96 -15.60 29.67
CA THR A 469 -2.43 -15.54 29.75
C THR A 469 -2.84 -14.53 30.82
N LEU A 470 -4.03 -13.93 30.69
CA LEU A 470 -4.51 -12.97 31.69
C LEU A 470 -4.72 -13.68 33.04
N PRO A 471 -4.17 -13.14 34.15
CA PRO A 471 -4.44 -13.69 35.48
C PRO A 471 -5.94 -13.72 35.77
N ALA A 472 -6.41 -14.78 36.45
CA ALA A 472 -7.84 -14.98 36.69
C ALA A 472 -8.52 -13.79 37.38
N THR A 473 -7.84 -13.15 38.34
CA THR A 473 -8.32 -11.97 39.06
C THR A 473 -8.41 -10.73 38.17
N THR A 474 -7.44 -10.54 37.28
CA THR A 474 -7.45 -9.45 36.28
C THR A 474 -8.52 -9.66 35.23
N LEU A 475 -8.67 -10.90 34.75
CA LEU A 475 -9.68 -11.29 33.77
C LEU A 475 -11.10 -11.06 34.28
N ALA A 476 -11.40 -11.47 35.52
CA ALA A 476 -12.70 -11.27 36.14
C ALA A 476 -13.06 -9.77 36.22
N GLN A 477 -12.12 -8.94 36.66
CA GLN A 477 -12.32 -7.50 36.75
C GLN A 477 -12.44 -6.83 35.38
N LEU A 478 -11.65 -7.21 34.38
CA LEU A 478 -11.80 -6.68 33.01
C LEU A 478 -13.18 -6.99 32.42
N ARG A 479 -13.67 -8.21 32.62
CA ARG A 479 -15.02 -8.60 32.19
C ARG A 479 -16.08 -7.76 32.90
N GLU A 480 -15.97 -7.58 34.21
CA GLU A 480 -16.87 -6.72 34.99
C GLU A 480 -16.87 -5.27 34.46
N LEU A 481 -15.70 -4.69 34.22
CA LEU A 481 -15.57 -3.32 33.71
C LEU A 481 -16.27 -3.14 32.35
N MET A 482 -16.06 -4.07 31.42
CA MET A 482 -16.66 -4.02 30.08
C MET A 482 -18.15 -4.39 30.09
N GLN A 483 -18.59 -5.32 30.93
CA GLN A 483 -20.01 -5.63 31.16
C GLN A 483 -20.75 -4.42 31.74
N TYR A 484 -20.20 -3.80 32.78
CA TYR A 484 -20.80 -2.61 33.39
C TYR A 484 -20.89 -1.45 32.40
N THR A 485 -19.86 -1.26 31.55
CA THR A 485 -19.88 -0.23 30.51
C THR A 485 -20.97 -0.49 29.46
N ALA A 486 -21.20 -1.75 29.11
CA ALA A 486 -22.23 -2.16 28.16
C ALA A 486 -23.64 -2.11 28.75
N ALA A 487 -23.82 -2.21 30.06
CA ALA A 487 -25.12 -2.15 30.71
C ALA A 487 -25.52 -0.73 31.15
N TYR A 488 -24.56 0.05 31.68
CA TYR A 488 -24.83 1.32 32.36
C TYR A 488 -23.90 2.47 31.93
N GLY A 489 -22.89 2.18 31.12
CA GLY A 489 -21.89 3.16 30.70
C GLY A 489 -22.14 3.74 29.33
N THR A 490 -21.07 4.26 28.73
CA THR A 490 -21.11 4.89 27.39
C THR A 490 -21.50 3.95 26.26
N ALA A 491 -21.56 2.63 26.48
CA ALA A 491 -21.97 1.65 25.48
C ALA A 491 -23.42 1.16 25.66
N ALA A 492 -24.12 1.62 26.70
CA ALA A 492 -25.43 1.10 27.10
C ALA A 492 -26.49 1.16 26.00
N GLU A 493 -26.60 2.31 25.31
CA GLU A 493 -27.58 2.49 24.25
C GLU A 493 -27.33 1.53 23.08
N ALA A 494 -26.11 1.47 22.58
CA ALA A 494 -25.73 0.59 21.47
C ALA A 494 -25.88 -0.91 21.82
N MET A 495 -25.61 -1.30 23.08
CA MET A 495 -25.67 -2.69 23.52
C MET A 495 -27.04 -3.12 24.05
N SER A 496 -28.05 -2.24 24.00
CA SER A 496 -29.39 -2.53 24.50
C SER A 496 -30.04 -3.69 23.74
N GLY A 497 -30.68 -4.61 24.46
CA GLY A 497 -31.43 -5.72 23.89
C GLY A 497 -30.61 -6.89 23.33
N LEU A 498 -29.30 -6.96 23.63
CA LEU A 498 -28.43 -8.07 23.23
C LEU A 498 -28.53 -9.32 24.13
N GLY A 499 -29.36 -9.35 25.17
CA GLY A 499 -29.47 -10.50 26.08
C GLY A 499 -28.25 -10.62 27.02
N PRO A 500 -27.98 -11.79 27.65
CA PRO A 500 -26.87 -11.95 28.59
C PRO A 500 -25.51 -12.18 27.91
N ASP A 501 -24.43 -12.16 28.71
CA ASP A 501 -23.03 -12.46 28.31
C ASP A 501 -22.46 -11.55 27.20
N TYR A 502 -22.42 -10.25 27.49
CA TYR A 502 -21.88 -9.23 26.60
C TYR A 502 -21.06 -8.22 27.39
N GLY A 503 -20.14 -7.55 26.70
CA GLY A 503 -19.39 -6.44 27.28
C GLY A 503 -18.77 -5.60 26.19
N ALA A 504 -18.52 -4.33 26.50
CA ALA A 504 -18.15 -3.34 25.49
C ALA A 504 -17.28 -2.23 26.05
N LYS A 505 -16.58 -1.54 25.15
CA LYS A 505 -15.91 -0.27 25.42
C LYS A 505 -16.03 0.65 24.22
N THR A 506 -16.45 1.89 24.47
CA THR A 506 -16.42 2.97 23.47
C THR A 506 -15.05 3.65 23.42
N GLY A 507 -14.77 4.31 22.30
CA GLY A 507 -13.64 5.22 22.17
C GLY A 507 -13.96 6.42 21.29
N SER A 508 -13.25 7.50 21.54
CA SER A 508 -13.12 8.66 20.66
C SER A 508 -11.63 8.97 20.56
N ALA A 509 -11.14 9.23 19.36
CA ALA A 509 -9.77 9.63 19.12
C ALA A 509 -9.72 10.93 18.31
N GLU A 510 -9.27 12.01 18.94
CA GLU A 510 -8.98 13.29 18.31
C GLU A 510 -7.80 13.18 17.33
N VAL A 511 -7.89 13.91 16.22
CA VAL A 511 -6.86 14.00 15.18
C VAL A 511 -6.64 15.46 14.86
N ASP A 512 -5.38 15.89 14.76
CA ASP A 512 -5.05 17.28 14.44
C ASP A 512 -5.63 17.71 13.09
N GLY A 513 -6.24 18.89 13.06
CA GLY A 513 -6.91 19.42 11.87
C GLY A 513 -8.27 18.75 11.54
N GLN A 514 -8.74 17.83 12.38
CA GLN A 514 -10.00 17.12 12.17
C GLN A 514 -11.11 17.67 13.07
N LYS A 515 -12.29 17.96 12.49
CA LYS A 515 -13.42 18.56 13.24
C LYS A 515 -14.09 17.60 14.24
N LYS A 516 -14.29 16.34 13.83
CA LYS A 516 -14.91 15.29 14.66
C LYS A 516 -13.88 14.21 14.95
N PRO A 517 -13.81 13.64 16.16
CA PRO A 517 -12.92 12.51 16.43
C PRO A 517 -13.31 11.27 15.62
N ASN A 518 -12.40 10.29 15.55
CA ASN A 518 -12.73 8.95 15.07
C ASN A 518 -13.49 8.22 16.19
N GLY A 519 -14.70 7.74 15.88
CA GLY A 519 -15.55 7.01 16.81
C GLY A 519 -15.23 5.53 16.79
N TRP A 520 -14.89 4.95 17.94
CA TRP A 520 -14.48 3.56 18.10
C TRP A 520 -15.42 2.78 19.00
N PHE A 521 -15.56 1.49 18.71
CA PHE A 521 -16.30 0.59 19.57
C PHE A 521 -15.68 -0.80 19.51
N THR A 522 -15.55 -1.46 20.65
CA THR A 522 -15.15 -2.88 20.73
C THR A 522 -16.03 -3.61 21.74
N ALA A 523 -16.48 -4.80 21.41
CA ALA A 523 -17.42 -5.55 22.21
C ALA A 523 -17.37 -7.06 21.94
N TRP A 524 -17.99 -7.82 22.85
CA TRP A 524 -18.32 -9.22 22.62
C TRP A 524 -19.77 -9.51 23.02
N LYS A 525 -20.31 -10.60 22.46
CA LYS A 525 -21.50 -11.31 22.95
C LYS A 525 -21.30 -12.80 22.72
N GLY A 526 -21.43 -13.63 23.75
CA GLY A 526 -21.19 -15.07 23.63
C GLY A 526 -19.82 -15.35 22.99
N ASP A 527 -19.78 -16.22 21.98
CA ASP A 527 -18.57 -16.54 21.21
C ASP A 527 -18.41 -15.67 19.95
N LEU A 528 -18.76 -14.39 20.05
CA LEU A 528 -18.52 -13.37 19.04
C LEU A 528 -17.84 -12.15 19.66
N ALA A 529 -16.77 -11.66 19.04
CA ALA A 529 -16.15 -10.38 19.36
C ALA A 529 -16.02 -9.52 18.10
N ALA A 530 -16.32 -8.24 18.24
CA ALA A 530 -16.27 -7.29 17.13
C ALA A 530 -15.71 -5.95 17.56
N ALA A 531 -15.12 -5.25 16.61
CA ALA A 531 -14.78 -3.85 16.77
C ALA A 531 -14.99 -3.10 15.46
N GLY A 532 -15.29 -1.82 15.60
CA GLY A 532 -15.49 -0.93 14.47
C GLY A 532 -14.94 0.46 14.74
N VAL A 533 -14.67 1.16 13.64
CA VAL A 533 -14.29 2.57 13.64
C VAL A 533 -15.12 3.30 12.59
N VAL A 534 -15.55 4.52 12.93
CA VAL A 534 -16.09 5.50 11.99
C VAL A 534 -15.19 6.72 12.05
N GLN A 535 -14.35 6.90 11.03
CA GLN A 535 -13.43 8.04 10.99
C GLN A 535 -14.22 9.33 10.81
N GLN A 536 -13.90 10.37 11.58
CA GLN A 536 -14.71 11.60 11.65
C GLN A 536 -16.16 11.37 12.12
N GLY A 537 -16.43 10.24 12.77
CA GLY A 537 -17.76 9.87 13.26
C GLY A 537 -18.21 10.64 14.49
N GLY A 538 -17.29 11.14 15.33
CA GLY A 538 -17.63 11.67 16.65
C GLY A 538 -17.53 10.59 17.72
N HIS A 539 -18.52 10.50 18.61
CA HIS A 539 -18.54 9.53 19.70
C HIS A 539 -18.75 8.10 19.19
N GLY A 540 -17.94 7.17 19.69
CA GLY A 540 -17.99 5.77 19.27
C GLY A 540 -19.30 5.05 19.60
N GLY A 541 -19.97 5.43 20.70
CA GLY A 541 -21.28 4.87 21.09
C GLY A 541 -22.39 5.13 20.07
N ASP A 542 -22.35 6.28 19.39
CA ASP A 542 -23.41 6.73 18.47
C ASP A 542 -23.12 6.35 17.00
N THR A 543 -21.89 5.90 16.72
CA THR A 543 -21.40 5.67 15.36
C THR A 543 -20.93 4.25 15.10
N ALA A 544 -19.79 3.84 15.67
CA ALA A 544 -19.28 2.48 15.53
C ALA A 544 -20.09 1.47 16.36
N GLY A 545 -20.68 1.90 17.48
CA GLY A 545 -21.50 1.07 18.36
C GLY A 545 -22.66 0.37 17.66
N PRO A 546 -23.56 1.09 16.96
CA PRO A 546 -24.68 0.46 16.25
C PRO A 546 -24.25 -0.54 15.18
N ILE A 547 -23.13 -0.30 14.49
CA ILE A 547 -22.56 -1.21 13.50
C ILE A 547 -22.14 -2.52 14.19
N VAL A 548 -21.36 -2.42 15.27
CA VAL A 548 -20.87 -3.59 16.03
C VAL A 548 -22.03 -4.36 16.68
N ALA A 549 -22.96 -3.65 17.31
CA ALA A 549 -24.12 -4.24 17.98
C ALA A 549 -25.03 -5.01 17.00
N ALA A 550 -25.24 -4.48 15.80
CA ALA A 550 -26.02 -5.17 14.76
C ALA A 550 -25.39 -6.51 14.37
N LEU A 551 -24.07 -6.56 14.18
CA LEU A 551 -23.35 -7.80 13.85
C LEU A 551 -23.34 -8.80 15.00
N LEU A 552 -23.14 -8.32 16.23
CA LEU A 552 -23.23 -9.17 17.40
C LEU A 552 -24.63 -9.76 17.51
N LYS A 553 -25.69 -8.99 17.27
CA LYS A 553 -27.09 -9.48 17.30
C LYS A 553 -27.39 -10.48 16.19
N ALA A 554 -26.86 -10.25 14.98
CA ALA A 554 -27.10 -11.13 13.84
C ALA A 554 -26.49 -12.52 13.98
N GLY A 555 -25.34 -12.64 14.65
CA GLY A 555 -24.65 -13.93 14.82
C GLY A 555 -24.98 -14.69 16.11
N SER A 556 -25.96 -14.21 16.88
CA SER A 556 -26.12 -14.46 18.31
C SER A 556 -27.30 -15.32 18.73
#